data_AF-A0A0K8T4U8-F1
#
_entry.id   AF-A0A0K8T4U8-F1
#
_cell.length_a   1.000
_cell.length_b   1.000
_cell.length_c   1.000
_cell.angle_alpha   90.00
_cell.angle_beta   90.00
_cell.angle_gamma   90.00
#
_symmetry.space_group_name_H-M   'P 1'
#
loop_
_entity.id
_entity.type
_entity.pdbx_description
1 polymer ?
#
loop_
_entity_poly.entity_id
_entity_poly.type
_entity_poly.pdbx_seq_one_letter_code
_entity_poly.pdbx_strand_id
1 'polypeptide(L)'
;MYGMMDPGRESGLGSDTDNMAELAALLNTEIPDGQNNLKDSYTNLERVADYCEGNYFQAENKRYALEETKNYTTQSLASVAYQINTLAYNFLQLLDLQANQLDEMEAQMNHIQQTVMIHKEKVARREIGVLTANKPPIGSIKSSLRQTQKNPSNT
;
A
#
# COMPACT_ATOMS: atom_id res chain seq x y z
N MET A 1 -8.33 44.86 5.09
CA MET A 1 -7.30 43.97 5.66
C MET A 1 -7.70 42.56 5.27
N TYR A 2 -6.93 41.99 4.35
CA TYR A 2 -7.13 40.64 3.79
C TYR A 2 -7.11 39.60 4.91
N GLY A 3 -8.19 38.82 5.06
CA GLY A 3 -8.18 37.61 5.87
C GLY A 3 -7.44 36.53 5.09
N MET A 4 -6.30 36.09 5.62
CA MET A 4 -5.49 35.01 5.07
C MET A 4 -6.31 33.73 4.93
N MET A 5 -6.33 33.15 3.72
CA MET A 5 -6.63 31.74 3.53
C MET A 5 -5.54 30.91 4.21
N ASP A 6 -5.96 30.02 5.09
CA ASP A 6 -5.16 28.98 5.73
C ASP A 6 -4.85 27.87 4.69
N PRO A 7 -3.58 27.58 4.34
CA PRO A 7 -3.23 26.59 3.32
C PRO A 7 -3.13 25.15 3.85
N GLY A 8 -3.59 24.87 5.08
CA GLY A 8 -3.35 23.59 5.76
C GLY A 8 -4.45 22.53 5.70
N ARG A 9 -5.37 22.52 4.72
CA ARG A 9 -6.51 21.57 4.74
C ARG A 9 -6.81 20.89 3.39
N GLU A 10 -5.83 20.20 2.84
CA GLU A 10 -6.02 19.07 1.91
C GLU A 10 -5.79 17.77 2.71
N SER A 11 -6.86 17.09 3.13
CA SER A 11 -7.43 15.90 2.47
C SER A 11 -6.54 14.65 2.56
N GLY A 12 -6.60 13.94 3.70
CA GLY A 12 -5.90 12.67 3.92
C GLY A 12 -6.81 11.50 4.32
N LEU A 13 -8.13 11.62 4.22
CA LEU A 13 -9.08 10.57 4.60
C LEU A 13 -9.80 9.92 3.42
N GLY A 14 -9.64 10.43 2.20
CA GLY A 14 -10.19 9.82 0.98
C GLY A 14 -9.27 8.77 0.35
N SER A 15 -7.95 9.02 0.38
CA SER A 15 -6.92 8.18 -0.25
C SER A 15 -7.01 6.71 0.13
N ASP A 16 -7.05 6.38 1.42
CA ASP A 16 -6.85 4.98 1.84
C ASP A 16 -8.11 4.14 1.66
N THR A 17 -9.30 4.75 1.82
CA THR A 17 -10.57 4.09 1.50
C THR A 17 -10.73 3.87 0.01
N ASP A 18 -10.27 4.82 -0.81
CA ASP A 18 -10.32 4.72 -2.27
C ASP A 18 -9.32 3.65 -2.76
N ASN A 19 -8.11 3.61 -2.20
CA ASN A 19 -7.10 2.59 -2.49
C ASN A 19 -7.59 1.17 -2.10
N MET A 20 -8.29 1.03 -0.97
CA MET A 20 -8.87 -0.24 -0.55
C MET A 20 -10.03 -0.68 -1.44
N ALA A 21 -10.87 0.25 -1.89
CA ALA A 21 -11.95 -0.04 -2.82
C ALA A 21 -11.40 -0.46 -4.19
N GLU A 22 -10.35 0.21 -4.67
CA GLU A 22 -9.65 -0.13 -5.91
C GLU A 22 -8.98 -1.51 -5.84
N LEU A 23 -8.27 -1.79 -4.74
CA LEU A 23 -7.67 -3.11 -4.50
C LEU A 23 -8.75 -4.22 -4.52
N ALA A 24 -9.91 -3.96 -3.90
CA ALA A 24 -11.02 -4.90 -3.89
C ALA A 24 -11.63 -5.09 -5.30
N ALA A 25 -11.72 -4.04 -6.11
CA ALA A 25 -12.19 -4.12 -7.49
C ALA A 25 -11.24 -4.96 -8.35
N LEU A 26 -9.93 -4.73 -8.25
CA LEU A 26 -8.90 -5.49 -8.95
C LEU A 26 -8.97 -6.98 -8.62
N LEU A 27 -9.05 -7.32 -7.32
CA LEU A 27 -9.05 -8.72 -6.86
C LEU A 27 -10.33 -9.47 -7.18
N ASN A 28 -11.49 -8.84 -6.97
CA ASN A 28 -12.77 -9.55 -7.04
C ASN A 28 -13.44 -9.50 -8.40
N THR A 29 -13.06 -8.55 -9.24
CA THR A 29 -13.74 -8.30 -10.52
C THR A 29 -12.74 -8.25 -11.67
N GLU A 30 -11.85 -7.26 -11.71
CA GLU A 30 -11.14 -6.95 -12.95
C GLU A 30 -10.12 -8.01 -13.38
N ILE A 31 -9.32 -8.52 -12.44
CA ILE A 31 -8.36 -9.58 -12.73
C ILE A 31 -9.08 -10.90 -13.05
N PRO A 32 -10.06 -11.38 -12.25
CA PRO A 32 -10.85 -12.56 -12.61
C PRO A 32 -11.53 -12.44 -13.97
N ASP A 33 -12.15 -11.30 -14.28
CA ASP A 33 -12.81 -11.06 -15.56
C ASP A 33 -11.81 -11.04 -16.71
N GLY A 34 -10.66 -10.39 -16.54
CA GLY A 34 -9.57 -10.39 -17.53
C GLY A 34 -9.04 -11.81 -17.81
N GLN A 35 -8.92 -12.64 -16.78
CA GLN A 35 -8.53 -14.06 -16.93
C GLN A 35 -9.61 -14.87 -17.66
N ASN A 36 -10.88 -14.68 -17.31
CA ASN A 36 -12.00 -15.34 -17.98
C ASN A 36 -12.08 -14.93 -19.45
N ASN A 37 -11.90 -13.64 -19.76
CA ASN A 37 -11.88 -13.14 -21.14
C ASN A 37 -10.77 -13.81 -21.96
N LEU A 38 -9.57 -14.00 -21.41
CA LEU A 38 -8.49 -14.72 -22.09
C LEU A 38 -8.81 -16.20 -22.31
N LYS A 39 -9.47 -16.85 -21.33
CA LYS A 39 -9.92 -18.24 -21.43
C LYS A 39 -11.00 -18.42 -22.50
N ASP A 40 -11.91 -17.45 -22.59
CA ASP A 40 -12.94 -17.42 -23.62
C ASP A 40 -12.32 -17.17 -25.00
N SER A 41 -11.38 -16.23 -25.10
CA SER A 41 -10.61 -15.99 -26.32
C SER A 41 -9.90 -17.25 -26.81
N TYR A 42 -9.29 -18.03 -25.93
CA TYR A 42 -8.67 -19.30 -26.30
C TYR A 42 -9.66 -20.23 -27.01
N THR A 43 -10.84 -20.45 -26.42
CA THR A 43 -11.87 -21.32 -27.00
C THR A 43 -12.46 -20.73 -28.29
N ASN A 44 -12.63 -19.41 -28.34
CA ASN A 44 -13.16 -18.72 -29.52
C ASN A 44 -12.19 -18.78 -30.70
N LEU A 45 -10.89 -18.66 -30.45
CA LEU A 45 -9.86 -18.73 -31.48
C LEU A 45 -9.76 -20.10 -32.12
N GLU A 46 -9.97 -21.17 -31.35
CA GLU A 46 -10.08 -22.53 -31.89
C GLU A 46 -11.23 -22.61 -32.92
N ARG A 47 -12.42 -22.10 -32.57
CA ARG A 47 -13.56 -22.06 -33.51
C ARG A 47 -13.32 -21.17 -34.72
N VAL A 48 -12.63 -20.04 -34.54
CA VAL A 48 -12.25 -19.15 -35.65
C VAL A 48 -11.28 -19.86 -36.59
N ALA A 49 -10.33 -20.62 -36.06
CA ALA A 49 -9.40 -21.42 -36.87
C ALA A 49 -10.16 -22.50 -37.67
N ASP A 50 -11.03 -23.27 -37.03
CA ASP A 50 -11.88 -24.28 -37.69
C ASP A 50 -12.74 -23.66 -38.79
N TYR A 51 -13.34 -22.50 -38.51
CA TYR A 51 -14.12 -21.75 -39.50
C TYR A 51 -13.26 -21.31 -40.69
N CYS A 52 -12.08 -20.73 -40.45
CA CYS A 52 -11.20 -20.26 -41.52
C CYS A 52 -10.74 -21.42 -42.41
N GLU A 53 -10.39 -22.57 -41.81
CA GLU A 53 -10.03 -23.78 -42.54
C GLU A 53 -11.22 -24.29 -43.37
N GLY A 54 -12.37 -24.49 -42.75
CA GLY A 54 -13.58 -24.98 -43.41
C GLY A 54 -14.03 -24.06 -44.55
N ASN A 55 -14.04 -22.74 -44.31
CA ASN A 55 -14.37 -21.73 -45.31
C ASN A 55 -13.37 -21.77 -46.48
N TYR A 56 -12.08 -21.86 -46.19
CA TYR A 56 -11.07 -21.98 -47.25
C TYR A 56 -11.25 -23.26 -48.08
N PHE A 57 -11.60 -24.39 -47.48
CA PHE A 57 -11.86 -25.63 -48.22
C PHE A 57 -13.13 -25.56 -49.08
N GLN A 58 -14.22 -25.02 -48.54
CA GLN A 58 -15.53 -25.01 -49.20
C GLN A 58 -15.71 -23.88 -50.21
N ALA A 59 -15.02 -22.74 -50.04
CA ALA A 59 -15.18 -21.59 -50.92
C ALA A 59 -14.71 -21.87 -52.35
N GLU A 60 -15.48 -21.43 -53.34
CA GLU A 60 -15.08 -21.46 -54.76
C GLU A 60 -13.95 -20.47 -55.03
N ASN A 61 -14.01 -19.28 -54.42
CA ASN A 61 -12.98 -18.25 -54.55
C ASN A 61 -11.99 -18.30 -53.37
N LYS A 62 -10.90 -19.06 -53.56
CA LYS A 62 -9.84 -19.22 -52.55
C LYS A 62 -9.15 -17.90 -52.17
N ARG A 63 -9.07 -16.94 -53.08
CA ARG A 63 -8.41 -15.65 -52.80
C ARG A 63 -9.20 -14.84 -51.78
N TYR A 64 -10.52 -14.83 -51.92
CA TYR A 64 -11.41 -14.15 -50.98
C TYR A 64 -11.40 -14.82 -49.59
N ALA A 65 -11.54 -16.14 -49.53
CA ALA A 65 -11.50 -16.89 -48.26
C ALA A 65 -10.17 -16.70 -47.51
N LEU A 66 -9.04 -16.62 -48.25
CA LEU A 66 -7.74 -16.32 -47.65
C LEU A 66 -7.67 -14.89 -47.09
N GLU A 67 -8.25 -13.91 -47.79
CA GLU A 67 -8.29 -12.53 -47.32
C GLU A 67 -9.13 -12.40 -46.04
N GLU A 68 -10.26 -13.10 -45.96
CA GLU A 68 -11.07 -13.21 -44.76
C GLU A 68 -10.29 -13.87 -43.60
N THR A 69 -9.56 -14.95 -43.86
CA THR A 69 -8.69 -15.59 -42.87
C THR A 69 -7.61 -14.63 -42.33
N LYS A 70 -7.00 -13.82 -43.20
CA LYS A 70 -6.03 -12.79 -42.79
C LYS A 70 -6.66 -11.72 -41.91
N ASN A 71 -7.90 -11.32 -42.21
CA ASN A 71 -8.64 -10.37 -41.39
C ASN A 71 -8.91 -10.95 -39.99
N TYR A 72 -9.41 -12.19 -39.91
CA TYR A 72 -9.59 -12.88 -38.63
C TYR A 72 -8.28 -13.02 -37.86
N THR A 73 -7.17 -13.36 -38.53
CA THR A 73 -5.85 -13.45 -37.91
C THR A 73 -5.41 -12.11 -37.30
N THR A 74 -5.60 -11.02 -38.04
CA THR A 74 -5.23 -9.67 -37.59
C THR A 74 -6.09 -9.24 -36.39
N GLN A 75 -7.40 -9.46 -36.45
CA GLN A 75 -8.32 -9.14 -35.35
C GLN A 75 -8.02 -9.98 -34.10
N SER A 76 -7.76 -11.27 -34.27
CA SER A 76 -7.40 -12.20 -33.20
C SER A 76 -6.13 -11.78 -32.48
N LEU A 77 -5.07 -11.44 -33.25
CA LEU A 77 -3.81 -10.96 -32.70
C LEU A 77 -4.00 -9.66 -31.90
N ALA A 78 -4.72 -8.69 -32.46
CA ALA A 78 -4.98 -7.42 -31.80
C ALA A 78 -5.81 -7.60 -30.51
N SER A 79 -6.83 -8.46 -30.56
CA SER A 79 -7.71 -8.74 -29.42
C SER A 79 -6.96 -9.39 -28.26
N VAL A 80 -6.20 -10.46 -28.52
CA VAL A 80 -5.44 -11.15 -27.48
C VAL A 80 -4.33 -10.25 -26.91
N ALA A 81 -3.62 -9.52 -27.76
CA ALA A 81 -2.59 -8.58 -27.29
C ALA A 81 -3.17 -7.52 -26.35
N TYR A 82 -4.34 -6.97 -26.69
CA TYR A 82 -5.04 -6.00 -25.82
C TYR A 82 -5.44 -6.64 -24.49
N GLN A 83 -6.06 -7.82 -24.51
CA GLN A 83 -6.48 -8.51 -23.29
C GLN A 83 -5.30 -8.83 -22.36
N ILE A 84 -4.18 -9.31 -22.91
CA ILE A 84 -2.95 -9.55 -22.14
C ILE A 84 -2.42 -8.24 -21.55
N ASN A 85 -2.36 -7.17 -22.34
CA ASN A 85 -1.86 -5.87 -21.88
C ASN A 85 -2.71 -5.32 -20.73
N THR A 86 -4.04 -5.35 -20.86
CA THR A 86 -4.96 -4.90 -19.81
C THR A 86 -4.81 -5.72 -18.55
N LEU A 87 -4.78 -7.06 -18.66
CA LEU A 87 -4.61 -7.93 -17.49
C LEU A 87 -3.27 -7.68 -16.80
N ALA A 88 -2.19 -7.50 -17.56
CA ALA A 88 -0.87 -7.19 -17.01
C ALA A 88 -0.86 -5.86 -16.27
N TYR A 89 -1.49 -4.82 -16.83
CA TYR A 89 -1.64 -3.52 -16.16
C TYR A 89 -2.36 -3.66 -14.82
N ASN A 90 -3.49 -4.38 -14.79
CA ASN A 90 -4.26 -4.60 -13.57
C ASN A 90 -3.45 -5.37 -12.50
N PHE A 91 -2.63 -6.34 -12.91
CA PHE A 91 -1.73 -7.04 -11.99
C PHE A 91 -0.64 -6.13 -11.43
N LEU A 92 -0.02 -5.29 -12.25
CA LEU A 92 0.99 -4.34 -11.76
C LEU A 92 0.38 -3.35 -10.77
N GLN A 93 -0.79 -2.82 -11.10
CA GLN A 93 -1.53 -1.91 -10.22
C GLN A 93 -1.88 -2.56 -8.87
N LEU A 94 -2.32 -3.83 -8.89
CA LEU A 94 -2.58 -4.59 -7.68
C LEU A 94 -1.33 -4.69 -6.79
N LEU A 95 -0.19 -5.02 -7.40
CA LEU A 95 1.08 -5.18 -6.68
C LEU A 95 1.57 -3.85 -6.09
N ASP A 96 1.44 -2.75 -6.84
CA ASP A 96 1.81 -1.41 -6.36
C ASP A 96 0.96 -0.98 -5.17
N LEU A 97 -0.36 -1.20 -5.22
CA LEU A 97 -1.26 -0.92 -4.10
C LEU A 97 -0.92 -1.75 -2.86
N GLN A 98 -0.63 -3.04 -3.03
CA GLN A 98 -0.24 -3.91 -1.92
C GLN A 98 1.13 -3.51 -1.33
N ALA A 99 2.09 -3.12 -2.16
CA ALA A 99 3.39 -2.65 -1.69
C ALA A 99 3.25 -1.40 -0.81
N ASN A 100 2.46 -0.42 -1.26
CA ASN A 100 2.18 0.78 -0.48
C ASN A 100 1.48 0.47 0.86
N GLN A 101 0.55 -0.48 0.88
CA GLN A 101 -0.10 -0.92 2.12
C GLN A 101 0.88 -1.57 3.11
N LEU A 102 1.84 -2.36 2.61
CA LEU A 102 2.87 -2.96 3.45
C LEU A 102 3.81 -1.92 4.06
N ASP A 103 4.21 -0.91 3.27
CA ASP A 103 5.04 0.20 3.76
C ASP A 103 4.32 1.00 4.86
N GLU A 104 3.02 1.25 4.69
CA GLU A 104 2.22 1.91 5.73
C GLU A 104 2.09 1.06 6.98
N MET A 105 1.81 -0.24 6.82
CA MET A 105 1.75 -1.19 7.94
C MET A 105 3.09 -1.28 8.69
N GLU A 106 4.22 -1.22 8.00
CA GLU A 106 5.54 -1.17 8.61
C GLU A 106 5.74 0.11 9.43
N ALA A 107 5.35 1.28 8.89
CA ALA A 107 5.42 2.55 9.61
C ALA A 107 4.56 2.52 10.89
N GLN A 108 3.34 1.99 10.80
CA GLN A 108 2.46 1.82 11.96
C GLN A 108 3.06 0.87 13.00
N MET A 109 3.67 -0.24 12.56
CA MET A 109 4.36 -1.19 13.44
C MET A 109 5.55 -0.55 14.17
N ASN A 110 6.35 0.25 13.46
CA ASN A 110 7.47 1.00 14.04
C ASN A 110 6.99 1.98 15.13
N HIS A 111 5.87 2.67 14.90
CA HIS A 111 5.28 3.56 15.91
C HIS A 111 4.80 2.79 17.15
N ILE A 112 4.17 1.61 16.97
CA ILE A 112 3.78 0.73 18.07
C ILE A 112 5.02 0.28 18.87
N GLN A 113 6.07 -0.14 18.18
CA GLN A 113 7.32 -0.55 18.81
C GLN A 113 7.90 0.57 19.68
N GLN A 114 7.96 1.80 19.16
CA GLN A 114 8.41 2.97 19.93
C GLN A 114 7.54 3.21 21.17
N THR A 115 6.21 3.12 21.03
CA THR A 115 5.28 3.29 22.15
C THR A 115 5.52 2.26 23.25
N VAL A 116 5.73 1.00 22.87
CA VAL A 116 6.05 -0.09 23.81
C VAL A 116 7.39 0.13 24.51
N MET A 117 8.43 0.57 23.78
CA MET A 117 9.74 0.88 24.37
C MET A 117 9.63 2.00 25.41
N ILE A 118 8.93 3.09 25.07
CA ILE A 118 8.67 4.20 26.00
C ILE A 118 7.90 3.71 27.23
N HIS A 119 6.89 2.86 27.04
CA HIS A 119 6.12 2.30 28.15
C HIS A 119 6.99 1.45 29.07
N LYS A 120 7.79 0.54 28.51
CA LYS A 120 8.74 -0.30 29.27
C LYS A 120 9.71 0.54 30.09
N GLU A 121 10.31 1.57 29.48
CA GLU A 121 11.21 2.48 30.17
C GLU A 121 10.50 3.24 31.31
N LYS A 122 9.26 3.71 31.08
CA LYS A 122 8.46 4.38 32.11
C LYS A 122 8.14 3.47 33.28
N VAL A 123 7.78 2.21 33.03
CA VAL A 123 7.50 1.22 34.09
C VAL A 123 8.76 0.95 34.91
N ALA A 124 9.89 0.70 34.25
CA ALA A 124 11.17 0.47 34.94
C ALA A 124 11.58 1.67 35.80
N ARG A 125 11.48 2.91 35.27
CA ARG A 125 11.76 4.13 36.04
C ARG A 125 10.80 4.33 37.21
N ARG A 126 9.54 3.93 37.07
CA ARG A 126 8.56 4.00 38.15
C ARG A 126 8.93 3.04 39.28
N GLU A 127 9.31 1.81 38.96
CA GLU A 127 9.77 0.82 39.94
C GLU A 127 11.03 1.30 40.69
N ILE A 128 12.01 1.85 39.96
CA ILE A 128 13.19 2.48 40.58
C ILE A 128 12.77 3.67 41.44
N GLY A 129 11.87 4.52 40.94
CA GLY A 129 11.40 5.73 41.62
C GLY A 129 10.84 5.48 43.02
N VAL A 130 10.13 4.36 43.21
CA VAL A 130 9.61 3.93 44.53
C VAL A 130 10.73 3.69 45.54
N LEU A 131 11.90 3.27 45.09
CA LEU A 131 13.06 2.97 45.95
C LEU A 131 14.01 4.17 46.13
N THR A 132 13.73 5.31 45.48
CA THR A 132 14.58 6.50 45.55
C THR A 132 13.97 7.58 46.44
N ALA A 133 14.83 8.36 47.09
CA ALA A 133 14.44 9.57 47.81
C ALA A 133 15.20 10.77 47.25
N ASN A 134 14.61 11.95 47.35
CA ASN A 134 15.23 13.18 46.87
C ASN A 134 16.51 13.49 47.68
N LYS A 135 17.66 13.45 47.01
CA LYS A 135 18.90 13.95 47.59
C LYS A 135 18.88 15.49 47.56
N PRO A 136 18.96 16.17 48.71
CA PRO A 136 18.97 17.63 48.73
C PRO A 136 20.17 18.14 47.93
N PRO A 137 19.99 19.21 47.13
CA PRO A 137 21.05 19.74 46.31
C PRO A 137 22.22 20.20 47.18
N ILE A 138 23.45 19.98 46.70
CA ILE A 138 24.70 20.28 47.44
C ILE A 138 24.76 21.75 47.89
N GLY A 139 24.14 22.67 47.14
CA GLY A 139 24.02 24.08 47.52
C GLY A 139 23.29 24.29 48.85
N SER A 140 22.19 23.55 49.08
CA SER A 140 21.42 23.61 50.33
C SER A 140 22.14 22.97 51.52
N ILE A 141 22.99 21.97 51.24
CA ILE A 141 23.87 21.36 52.26
C ILE A 141 24.97 22.36 52.65
N LYS A 142 25.59 23.01 51.66
CA LYS A 142 26.64 24.03 51.89
C LYS A 142 26.11 25.26 52.62
N SER A 143 24.88 25.72 52.33
CA SER A 143 24.28 26.85 53.05
C SER A 143 23.99 26.50 54.50
N SER A 144 23.47 25.30 54.77
CA SER A 144 23.25 24.80 56.13
C SER A 144 24.58 24.68 56.89
N LEU A 145 25.61 24.05 56.31
CA LEU A 145 26.94 23.92 56.92
C LEU A 145 27.61 25.28 57.20
N ARG A 146 27.47 26.25 56.29
CA ARG A 146 27.99 27.62 56.50
C ARG A 146 27.25 28.38 57.60
N GLN A 147 25.95 28.14 57.79
CA GLN A 147 25.20 28.68 58.92
C GLN A 147 25.64 28.04 60.24
N THR A 148 25.87 26.73 60.27
CA THR A 148 26.36 26.03 61.47
C THR A 148 27.77 26.48 61.88
N GLN A 149 28.67 26.75 60.91
CA GLN A 149 30.01 27.28 61.21
C GLN A 149 30.02 28.75 61.66
N LYS A 150 28.96 29.53 61.38
CA LYS A 150 28.85 30.92 61.83
C LYS A 150 28.33 31.07 63.28
N ASN A 151 27.79 30.00 63.88
CA ASN A 151 27.32 29.97 65.27
C ASN A 151 27.95 28.79 66.04
N PRO A 152 29.18 28.93 66.59
CA PRO A 152 29.83 27.84 67.32
C PRO A 152 29.38 27.67 68.79
N SER A 153 28.33 28.36 69.26
CA SER A 153 27.91 28.30 70.67
C SER A 153 26.41 28.10 70.83
N ASN A 154 26.01 26.86 71.13
CA ASN A 154 25.26 26.55 72.35
C ASN A 154 25.38 25.05 72.60
N THR A 155 26.21 24.72 73.60
CA THR A 155 26.06 23.51 74.41
C THR A 155 24.66 23.46 75.00
#